data_AF-A0A9P7UCZ5-F1
#
_entry.id   AF-A0A9P7UCZ5-F1
#
_cell.length_a   1.000
_cell.length_b   1.000
_cell.length_c   1.000
_cell.angle_alpha   90.00
_cell.angle_beta   90.00
_cell.angle_gamma   90.00
#
_symmetry.space_group_name_H-M   'P 1'
#
loop_
_entity.id
_entity.type
_entity.pdbx_description
1 polymer ?
#
loop_
_entity_poly.entity_id
_entity_poly.type
_entity_poly.pdbx_seq_one_letter_code
_entity_poly.pdbx_strand_id
1 'polypeptide(L)'
;MSDEHLQEVNDPHRSPWSSVTRRLYLNNCEARVEILKEIKRMTYLDGDTTSSLSDDLHTPYLWAACMSTDLSELENFRDTLKESSMEDAGPSLMQISAAVQQLIAFYKTPGPDEVNSAAPSPSAKSPRRETATRSSGSTTMKSSNSPRPLLSPVQNSPGKAGSGGRQQSAQSSLPSSSGNQEKYRNERAVHMAKQRDNGTCPLLGTRYCEAAQIYPFASIEKKGMVVTSVHALIKVFGRGTAQRFTDAPRMVDLDSCANLICLDRIPHRMFDDGRLALQPIDRGTRPSSDHFIRLRVHLLQRQHEPRAWRSDLAQDPYELLRDFQLVDDEPQEIRLVSSMTQREISDGHEFDITAKTQKDLPNWNLLDLRYRISLMNHLIRVAGVSDEDIDESDEDVSDEELEDIDVIEGAISKREEIAEQRSKEVDEDNAA
;
A
#
# COMPACT_ATOMS: atom_id res chain seq x y z
N MET A 1 13.69 27.19 -16.80
CA MET A 1 14.26 27.02 -15.45
C MET A 1 14.15 28.36 -14.77
N SER A 2 13.45 28.46 -13.64
CA SER A 2 13.30 29.70 -12.87
C SER A 2 14.58 30.04 -12.11
N ASP A 3 14.81 31.32 -11.81
CA ASP A 3 16.00 31.78 -11.05
C ASP A 3 16.11 31.17 -9.64
N GLU A 4 14.99 30.73 -9.05
CA GLU A 4 14.99 29.98 -7.79
C GLU A 4 15.78 28.66 -7.87
N HIS A 5 15.76 27.99 -9.04
CA HIS A 5 16.55 26.76 -9.25
C HIS A 5 18.06 27.03 -9.29
N LEU A 6 18.50 28.23 -9.69
CA LEU A 6 19.92 28.59 -9.73
C LEU A 6 20.45 29.02 -8.36
N GLN A 7 19.60 29.57 -7.49
CA GLN A 7 19.98 29.94 -6.13
C GLN A 7 20.20 28.72 -5.21
N GLU A 8 19.43 27.65 -5.40
CA GLU A 8 19.59 26.41 -4.62
C GLU A 8 20.83 25.57 -4.99
N VAL A 9 21.33 25.66 -6.23
CA VAL A 9 22.51 24.89 -6.68
C VAL A 9 23.81 25.39 -6.04
N ASN A 10 23.84 26.65 -5.60
CA ASN A 10 25.07 27.30 -5.12
C ASN A 10 25.39 27.08 -3.63
N ASP A 11 24.50 26.47 -2.84
CA ASP A 11 24.74 26.21 -1.41
C ASP A 11 24.18 24.85 -0.94
N PRO A 12 24.83 23.73 -1.32
CA PRO A 12 24.34 22.37 -1.04
C PRO A 12 24.31 22.00 0.46
N HIS A 13 25.01 22.75 1.31
CA HIS A 13 25.09 22.49 2.75
C HIS A 13 24.08 23.29 3.58
N ARG A 14 23.49 24.33 3.01
CA ARG A 14 22.49 25.17 3.69
C ARG A 14 21.06 24.76 3.36
N SER A 15 20.86 23.45 3.25
CA SER A 15 19.54 22.87 3.14
C SER A 15 18.82 23.06 4.48
N PRO A 16 17.67 23.79 4.53
CA PRO A 16 16.85 23.92 5.74
C PRO A 16 16.36 22.57 6.30
N TRP A 17 16.63 21.48 5.58
CA TRP A 17 16.18 20.14 5.87
C TRP A 17 17.06 19.38 6.88
N SER A 18 18.24 19.89 7.24
CA SER A 18 19.17 19.21 8.17
C SER A 18 18.70 19.17 9.63
N SER A 19 17.68 19.95 10.00
CA SER A 19 17.04 19.89 11.32
C SER A 19 15.57 19.47 11.24
N VAL A 20 15.15 18.84 10.13
CA VAL A 20 13.79 18.30 10.04
C VAL A 20 13.75 17.09 10.96
N THR A 21 13.33 17.31 12.20
CA THR A 21 12.77 16.28 13.07
C THR A 21 11.86 15.47 12.16
N ARG A 22 12.21 14.21 11.87
CA ARG A 22 11.41 13.34 11.00
C ARG A 22 10.01 13.35 11.58
N ARG A 23 9.12 14.15 10.97
CA ARG A 23 7.72 14.23 11.38
C ARG A 23 7.13 12.94 10.89
N LEU A 24 7.12 11.96 11.79
CA LEU A 24 6.48 10.69 11.55
C LEU A 24 5.07 10.95 11.04
N TYR A 25 4.64 10.15 10.08
CA TYR A 25 3.39 10.29 9.31
C TYR A 25 2.11 10.22 10.16
N LEU A 26 2.24 9.97 11.47
CA LEU A 26 1.15 9.94 12.44
C LEU A 26 0.92 11.34 13.03
N ASN A 27 0.14 12.14 12.31
CA ASN A 27 -0.30 13.43 12.83
C ASN A 27 -1.13 13.25 14.12
N ASN A 28 -0.92 14.14 15.08
CA ASN A 28 -1.65 14.18 16.36
C ASN A 28 -1.54 12.89 17.19
N CYS A 29 -0.36 12.24 17.16
CA CYS A 29 -0.13 10.98 17.87
C CYS A 29 -0.51 11.01 19.34
N GLU A 30 -0.12 12.06 20.07
CA GLU A 30 -0.46 12.23 21.49
C GLU A 30 -1.98 12.23 21.74
N ALA A 31 -2.74 12.99 20.93
CA ALA A 31 -4.19 13.03 21.03
C ALA A 31 -4.83 11.66 20.74
N ARG A 32 -4.31 10.93 19.75
CA ARG A 32 -4.77 9.56 19.45
C ARG A 32 -4.53 8.62 20.62
N VAL A 33 -3.33 8.66 21.19
CA VAL A 33 -2.97 7.84 22.36
C VAL A 33 -3.89 8.14 23.54
N GLU A 34 -4.22 9.41 23.81
CA GLU A 34 -5.16 9.76 24.87
C GLU A 34 -6.59 9.22 24.61
N ILE A 35 -7.07 9.28 23.36
CA ILE A 35 -8.34 8.66 22.99
C ILE A 35 -8.30 7.14 23.19
N LEU A 36 -7.20 6.49 22.80
CA LEU A 36 -7.03 5.05 22.98
C LEU A 36 -6.92 4.65 24.46
N LYS A 37 -6.37 5.50 25.34
CA LYS A 37 -6.43 5.30 26.80
C LYS A 37 -7.86 5.38 27.33
N GLU A 38 -8.71 6.23 26.78
CA GLU A 38 -10.15 6.26 27.11
C GLU A 38 -10.85 4.98 26.64
N ILE A 39 -10.64 4.57 25.39
CA ILE A 39 -11.22 3.33 24.85
C ILE A 39 -10.79 2.12 25.67
N LYS A 40 -9.49 2.01 25.97
CA LYS A 40 -8.93 0.97 26.84
C LYS A 40 -9.62 0.95 28.21
N ARG A 41 -9.78 2.11 28.86
CA ARG A 41 -10.47 2.19 30.16
C ARG A 41 -11.91 1.69 30.11
N MET A 42 -12.65 2.03 29.05
CA MET A 42 -14.03 1.54 28.86
C MET A 42 -14.08 0.02 28.75
N THR A 43 -13.10 -0.60 28.09
CA THR A 43 -13.06 -2.06 27.97
C THR A 43 -12.74 -2.82 29.27
N TYR A 44 -12.17 -2.15 30.29
CA TYR A 44 -11.82 -2.79 31.57
C TYR A 44 -12.77 -2.48 32.74
N LEU A 45 -13.53 -1.38 32.68
CA LEU A 45 -14.20 -0.79 33.85
C LEU A 45 -15.69 -1.10 33.97
N ASP A 46 -16.18 -2.21 33.43
CA ASP A 46 -17.56 -2.64 33.73
C ASP A 46 -17.61 -3.20 35.17
N GLY A 47 -17.69 -2.27 36.13
CA GLY A 47 -17.33 -2.43 37.54
C GLY A 47 -18.23 -3.32 38.40
N ASP A 48 -19.07 -4.15 37.80
CA ASP A 48 -19.95 -5.11 38.52
C ASP A 48 -19.84 -6.54 38.00
N THR A 49 -19.15 -6.78 36.88
CA THR A 49 -18.95 -8.12 36.33
C THR A 49 -17.48 -8.52 36.45
N THR A 50 -17.22 -9.68 37.05
CA THR A 50 -15.88 -10.27 37.17
C THR A 50 -15.24 -10.63 35.82
N SER A 51 -15.92 -10.34 34.70
CA SER A 51 -15.43 -10.50 33.34
C SER A 51 -14.84 -9.18 32.85
N SER A 52 -13.65 -8.83 33.34
CA SER A 52 -12.79 -7.92 32.58
C SER A 52 -12.66 -8.51 31.18
N LEU A 53 -13.02 -7.76 30.15
CA LEU A 53 -12.78 -8.24 28.79
C LEU A 53 -11.31 -8.58 28.64
N SER A 54 -11.08 -9.71 28.00
CA SER A 54 -9.75 -10.27 27.81
C SER A 54 -8.87 -9.30 27.04
N ASP A 55 -7.58 -9.31 27.33
CA ASP A 55 -6.54 -8.61 26.54
C ASP A 55 -6.62 -8.99 25.04
N ASP A 56 -7.35 -10.05 24.70
CA ASP A 56 -7.70 -10.49 23.34
C ASP A 56 -8.42 -9.42 22.50
N LEU A 57 -9.12 -8.46 23.10
CA LEU A 57 -9.73 -7.35 22.34
C LEU A 57 -8.69 -6.30 21.88
N HIS A 58 -7.53 -6.22 22.55
CA HIS A 58 -6.51 -5.19 22.29
C HIS A 58 -5.47 -5.70 21.31
N THR A 59 -5.95 -6.04 20.12
CA THR A 59 -5.12 -6.57 19.05
C THR A 59 -4.26 -5.47 18.40
N PRO A 60 -3.09 -5.82 17.84
CA PRO A 60 -2.32 -4.92 16.98
C PRO A 60 -3.12 -4.39 15.79
N TYR A 61 -4.09 -5.17 15.30
CA TYR A 61 -4.97 -4.84 14.18
C TYR A 61 -5.91 -3.69 14.52
N LEU A 62 -6.61 -3.78 15.67
CA LEU A 62 -7.47 -2.70 16.16
C LEU A 62 -6.66 -1.43 16.43
N TRP A 63 -5.52 -1.56 17.09
CA TRP A 63 -4.62 -0.44 17.33
C TRP A 63 -4.19 0.25 16.04
N ALA A 64 -3.72 -0.51 15.05
CA ALA A 64 -3.29 0.02 13.76
C ALA A 64 -4.44 0.71 13.01
N ALA A 65 -5.66 0.14 13.04
CA ALA A 65 -6.85 0.79 12.49
C ALA A 65 -7.05 2.17 13.12
N CYS A 66 -7.15 2.25 14.45
CA CYS A 66 -7.36 3.51 15.16
C CYS A 66 -6.23 4.53 14.90
N MET A 67 -4.99 4.08 14.80
CA MET A 67 -3.85 4.96 14.53
C MET A 67 -3.81 5.48 13.09
N SER A 68 -4.42 4.76 12.15
CA SER A 68 -4.51 5.14 10.73
C SER A 68 -5.76 5.98 10.36
N THR A 69 -6.73 6.07 11.28
CA THR A 69 -8.01 6.77 11.13
C THR A 69 -7.87 8.29 11.18
N ASP A 70 -8.85 9.08 10.73
CA ASP A 70 -8.83 10.53 10.95
C ASP A 70 -9.16 10.88 12.42
N LEU A 71 -8.50 11.89 13.01
CA LEU A 71 -8.63 12.15 14.46
C LEU A 71 -10.09 12.37 14.89
N SER A 72 -10.87 13.13 14.12
CA SER A 72 -12.29 13.37 14.39
C SER A 72 -13.14 12.10 14.36
N GLU A 73 -12.82 11.17 13.46
CA GLU A 73 -13.55 9.90 13.37
C GLU A 73 -13.17 8.96 14.51
N LEU A 74 -11.92 9.02 14.97
CA LEU A 74 -11.50 8.30 16.19
C LEU A 74 -12.20 8.86 17.45
N GLU A 75 -12.42 10.17 17.53
CA GLU A 75 -13.23 10.79 18.60
C GLU A 75 -14.69 10.32 18.54
N ASN A 76 -15.30 10.32 17.35
CA ASN A 76 -16.66 9.81 17.14
C ASN A 76 -16.77 8.32 17.53
N PHE A 77 -15.76 7.52 17.17
CA PHE A 77 -15.70 6.10 17.53
C PHE A 77 -15.66 5.90 19.05
N ARG A 78 -14.81 6.66 19.75
CA ARG A 78 -14.75 6.67 21.21
C ARG A 78 -16.10 7.04 21.83
N ASP A 79 -16.77 8.06 21.31
CA ASP A 79 -18.05 8.52 21.86
C ASP A 79 -19.18 7.51 21.59
N THR A 80 -19.16 6.85 20.44
CA THR A 80 -20.05 5.71 20.14
C THR A 80 -19.85 4.57 21.13
N LEU A 81 -18.59 4.27 21.49
CA LEU A 81 -18.29 3.24 22.49
C LEU A 81 -18.75 3.64 23.91
N LYS A 82 -18.71 4.93 24.27
CA LYS A 82 -19.25 5.43 25.56
C LYS A 82 -20.74 5.20 25.70
N GLU A 83 -21.48 5.27 24.60
CA GLU A 83 -22.94 5.13 24.56
C GLU A 83 -23.40 3.68 24.40
N SER A 84 -22.50 2.78 24.01
CA SER A 84 -22.80 1.37 23.74
C SER A 84 -22.63 0.50 24.98
N SER A 85 -23.43 -0.56 25.09
CA SER A 85 -23.16 -1.61 26.07
C SER A 85 -21.90 -2.39 25.68
N MET A 86 -21.20 -2.98 26.65
CA MET A 86 -20.02 -3.78 26.36
C MET A 86 -20.36 -5.06 25.57
N GLU A 87 -21.57 -5.61 25.76
CA GLU A 87 -22.08 -6.76 24.99
C GLU A 87 -22.17 -6.44 23.49
N ASP A 88 -22.47 -5.19 23.14
CA ASP A 88 -22.53 -4.72 21.74
C ASP A 88 -21.16 -4.29 21.20
N ALA A 89 -20.30 -3.74 22.07
CA ALA A 89 -18.99 -3.20 21.68
C ALA A 89 -17.98 -4.31 21.36
N GLY A 90 -17.91 -5.37 22.17
CA GLY A 90 -16.93 -6.45 22.02
C GLY A 90 -16.89 -7.07 20.61
N PRO A 91 -18.01 -7.58 20.07
CA PRO A 91 -18.07 -8.15 18.73
C PRO A 91 -17.61 -7.16 17.64
N SER A 92 -17.91 -5.87 17.84
CA SER A 92 -17.52 -4.82 16.90
C SER A 92 -16.01 -4.61 16.85
N LEU A 93 -15.33 -4.65 17.99
CA LEU A 93 -13.87 -4.52 18.08
C LEU A 93 -13.15 -5.72 17.44
N MET A 94 -13.70 -6.92 17.64
CA MET A 94 -13.20 -8.14 16.98
C MET A 94 -13.40 -8.09 15.47
N GLN A 95 -14.58 -7.65 15.02
CA GLN A 95 -14.88 -7.50 13.59
C GLN A 95 -13.92 -6.50 12.92
N ILE A 96 -13.60 -5.38 13.58
CA ILE A 96 -12.59 -4.43 13.09
C ILE A 96 -11.23 -5.12 12.95
N SER A 97 -10.80 -5.88 13.96
CA SER A 97 -9.51 -6.59 13.92
C SER A 97 -9.42 -7.56 12.75
N ALA A 98 -10.45 -8.41 12.58
CA ALA A 98 -10.53 -9.37 11.48
C ALA A 98 -10.54 -8.68 10.10
N ALA A 99 -11.29 -7.57 9.97
CA ALA A 99 -11.35 -6.81 8.72
C ALA A 99 -9.99 -6.20 8.33
N VAL A 100 -9.21 -5.70 9.29
CA VAL A 100 -7.86 -5.19 9.02
C VAL A 100 -6.94 -6.31 8.56
N GLN A 101 -6.98 -7.47 9.22
CA GLN A 101 -6.18 -8.64 8.85
C GLN A 101 -6.48 -9.08 7.40
N GLN A 102 -7.76 -9.20 7.05
CA GLN A 102 -8.20 -9.54 5.70
C GLN A 102 -7.74 -8.50 4.67
N LEU A 103 -7.89 -7.20 4.95
CA LEU A 103 -7.42 -6.14 4.04
C LEU A 103 -5.92 -6.21 3.77
N ILE A 104 -5.12 -6.48 4.80
CA ILE A 104 -3.68 -6.59 4.66
C ILE A 104 -3.34 -7.82 3.81
N ALA A 105 -3.96 -8.96 4.07
CA ALA A 105 -3.79 -10.17 3.28
C ALA A 105 -4.11 -9.92 1.79
N PHE A 106 -5.22 -9.23 1.48
CA PHE A 106 -5.57 -8.91 0.10
C PHE A 106 -4.58 -7.97 -0.58
N TYR A 107 -3.91 -7.09 0.17
CA TYR A 107 -2.99 -6.11 -0.39
C TYR A 107 -1.52 -6.55 -0.35
N LYS A 108 -1.22 -7.68 0.30
CA LYS A 108 0.03 -8.41 0.13
C LYS A 108 -0.10 -9.31 -1.10
N THR A 109 0.50 -8.90 -2.20
CA THR A 109 0.70 -9.81 -3.32
C THR A 109 1.88 -10.73 -3.00
N PRO A 110 1.74 -12.06 -3.04
CA PRO A 110 2.90 -12.95 -2.94
C PRO A 110 3.86 -12.59 -4.08
N GLY A 111 5.13 -12.43 -3.74
CA GLY A 111 6.15 -12.05 -4.71
C GLY A 111 6.22 -13.11 -5.83
N PRO A 112 6.45 -12.73 -7.10
CA PRO A 112 6.62 -13.71 -8.19
C PRO A 112 7.79 -14.68 -7.95
N ASP A 113 8.73 -14.32 -7.06
CA ASP A 113 9.86 -15.16 -6.66
C ASP A 113 9.47 -16.26 -5.64
N GLU A 114 8.36 -16.10 -4.92
CA GLU A 114 7.85 -17.11 -3.98
C GLU A 114 7.21 -18.29 -4.72
N VAL A 115 6.42 -17.99 -5.76
CA VAL A 115 5.70 -19.01 -6.54
C VAL A 115 6.66 -19.89 -7.36
N ASN A 116 7.82 -19.37 -7.75
CA ASN A 116 8.82 -20.13 -8.54
C ASN A 116 9.90 -20.81 -7.69
N SER A 117 10.05 -20.46 -6.41
CA SER A 117 11.02 -21.09 -5.51
C SER A 117 10.51 -22.39 -4.86
N ALA A 118 9.21 -22.67 -4.98
CA ALA A 118 8.57 -23.90 -4.47
C ALA A 118 8.56 -25.08 -5.46
N ALA A 119 9.27 -24.98 -6.60
CA ALA A 119 9.53 -26.17 -7.40
C ALA A 119 10.53 -27.06 -6.64
N PRO A 120 10.19 -28.32 -6.30
CA PRO A 120 11.11 -29.21 -5.59
C PRO A 120 12.36 -29.38 -6.44
N SER A 121 13.47 -28.80 -5.98
CA SER A 121 14.78 -28.99 -6.61
C SER A 121 15.01 -30.51 -6.76
N PRO A 122 15.22 -31.03 -7.98
CA PRO A 122 15.51 -32.43 -8.15
C PRO A 122 16.77 -32.75 -7.36
N SER A 123 16.62 -33.65 -6.40
CA SER A 123 17.68 -34.15 -5.51
C SER A 123 18.86 -34.63 -6.34
N ALA A 124 19.83 -33.74 -6.58
CA ALA A 124 21.11 -34.07 -7.14
C ALA A 124 21.92 -34.72 -6.02
N LYS A 125 22.02 -36.06 -6.06
CA LYS A 125 22.94 -36.84 -5.25
C LYS A 125 24.36 -36.28 -5.45
N SER A 126 24.83 -35.50 -4.49
CA SER A 126 26.22 -35.05 -4.43
C SER A 126 27.12 -36.22 -4.00
N PRO A 127 28.24 -36.49 -4.70
CA PRO A 127 29.16 -37.53 -4.31
C PRO A 127 29.97 -37.10 -3.08
N ARG A 128 29.86 -37.92 -2.04
CA ARG A 128 30.66 -37.95 -0.82
C ARG A 128 32.15 -37.78 -1.15
N ARG A 129 32.72 -36.62 -0.81
CA ARG A 129 34.15 -36.33 -0.94
C ARG A 129 34.85 -36.64 0.38
N GLU A 130 35.70 -37.65 0.35
CA GLU A 130 36.55 -38.07 1.46
C GLU A 130 37.54 -36.98 1.86
N THR A 131 37.74 -36.87 3.17
CA THR A 131 38.69 -36.00 3.84
C THR A 131 40.08 -36.61 3.75
N ALA A 132 41.02 -35.93 3.08
CA ALA A 132 42.43 -36.27 3.15
C ALA A 132 43.25 -35.02 3.52
N THR A 133 43.86 -35.12 4.70
CA THR A 133 44.85 -34.27 5.33
C THR A 133 46.18 -34.31 4.56
N ARG A 134 46.78 -33.15 4.25
CA ARG A 134 48.24 -32.86 4.20
C ARG A 134 48.49 -31.46 3.63
N SER A 135 49.11 -30.57 4.41
CA SER A 135 50.57 -30.29 4.46
C SER A 135 51.03 -29.22 3.46
N SER A 136 51.30 -28.04 4.01
CA SER A 136 52.43 -27.13 3.78
C SER A 136 53.08 -27.03 2.39
N GLY A 137 53.08 -25.82 1.84
CA GLY A 137 53.94 -25.43 0.71
C GLY A 137 53.82 -23.95 0.36
N SER A 138 54.73 -23.14 0.91
CA SER A 138 55.12 -21.81 0.45
C SER A 138 55.42 -21.80 -1.07
N THR A 139 55.00 -20.78 -1.84
CA THR A 139 55.89 -19.84 -2.57
C THR A 139 55.18 -18.83 -3.51
N THR A 140 55.69 -17.59 -3.47
CA THR A 140 55.89 -16.57 -4.54
C THR A 140 54.77 -15.93 -5.38
N MET A 141 54.78 -14.60 -5.28
CA MET A 141 54.40 -13.51 -6.21
C MET A 141 54.42 -13.78 -7.73
N LYS A 142 53.45 -13.17 -8.43
CA LYS A 142 53.51 -12.50 -9.76
C LYS A 142 52.07 -12.05 -10.11
N SER A 143 51.71 -10.76 -10.10
CA SER A 143 52.00 -9.71 -11.11
C SER A 143 51.80 -10.16 -12.56
N SER A 144 50.69 -9.75 -13.17
CA SER A 144 50.67 -9.25 -14.55
C SER A 144 49.39 -8.48 -14.87
N ASN A 145 49.55 -7.17 -15.06
CA ASN A 145 48.67 -6.35 -15.87
C ASN A 145 48.69 -6.83 -17.33
N SER A 146 47.56 -6.80 -18.02
CA SER A 146 47.53 -6.43 -19.45
C SER A 146 46.16 -5.92 -19.89
N PRO A 147 46.13 -4.95 -20.83
CA PRO A 147 44.94 -4.17 -21.18
C PRO A 147 44.21 -4.73 -22.40
N ARG A 148 42.90 -4.46 -22.46
CA ARG A 148 42.01 -4.80 -23.57
C ARG A 148 42.00 -3.65 -24.60
N PRO A 149 42.24 -3.88 -25.89
CA PRO A 149 42.11 -2.85 -26.92
C PRO A 149 40.67 -2.69 -27.41
N LEU A 150 40.27 -1.42 -27.56
CA LEU A 150 39.15 -0.92 -28.38
C LEU A 150 39.50 -1.04 -29.87
N LEU A 151 38.45 -1.03 -30.72
CA LEU A 151 38.33 -0.79 -32.19
C LEU A 151 37.34 -1.84 -32.77
N SER A 152 36.31 -1.58 -33.60
CA SER A 152 35.81 -0.43 -34.37
C SER A 152 34.33 -0.71 -34.78
N PRO A 153 33.63 0.19 -35.53
CA PRO A 153 32.19 0.15 -35.80
C PRO A 153 31.84 -0.61 -37.09
N VAL A 154 30.65 -1.22 -37.13
CA VAL A 154 30.09 -1.82 -38.36
C VAL A 154 29.10 -0.85 -39.00
N GLN A 155 29.37 -0.58 -40.27
CA GLN A 155 28.63 0.26 -41.20
C GLN A 155 27.32 -0.39 -41.67
N ASN A 156 26.40 0.50 -42.01
CA ASN A 156 25.13 0.28 -42.70
C ASN A 156 25.23 -0.54 -43.98
N SER A 157 24.15 -1.22 -44.34
CA SER A 157 23.73 -1.38 -45.72
C SER A 157 22.20 -1.46 -45.83
N PRO A 158 21.58 -0.71 -46.77
CA PRO A 158 20.15 -0.72 -47.04
C PRO A 158 19.81 -1.65 -48.20
N GLY A 159 18.59 -2.19 -48.24
CA GLY A 159 18.14 -2.83 -49.47
C GLY A 159 16.77 -3.50 -49.45
N LYS A 160 15.90 -2.90 -50.26
CA LYS A 160 15.02 -3.53 -51.26
C LYS A 160 13.57 -3.84 -50.91
N ALA A 161 12.74 -3.07 -51.61
CA ALA A 161 11.36 -3.33 -51.98
C ALA A 161 11.14 -4.67 -52.69
N GLY A 162 9.95 -5.23 -52.50
CA GLY A 162 9.46 -6.41 -53.21
C GLY A 162 7.96 -6.58 -53.02
N SER A 163 7.20 -6.09 -54.00
CA SER A 163 5.78 -6.32 -54.25
C SER A 163 5.43 -7.80 -54.37
N GLY A 164 4.19 -8.18 -54.04
CA GLY A 164 3.60 -9.45 -54.50
C GLY A 164 2.43 -9.94 -53.66
N GLY A 165 1.21 -9.61 -54.08
CA GLY A 165 -0.01 -10.08 -53.43
C GLY A 165 -0.27 -11.58 -53.58
N ARG A 166 -1.09 -12.12 -52.68
CA ARG A 166 -1.92 -13.29 -52.96
C ARG A 166 -3.10 -13.32 -51.99
N GLN A 167 -4.30 -13.11 -52.54
CA GLN A 167 -5.55 -13.50 -51.91
C GLN A 167 -5.56 -15.03 -51.78
N GLN A 168 -5.73 -15.53 -50.56
CA GLN A 168 -6.34 -16.84 -50.34
C GLN A 168 -7.35 -16.72 -49.20
N SER A 169 -8.61 -16.77 -49.62
CA SER A 169 -9.75 -17.10 -48.81
C SER A 169 -9.57 -18.54 -48.32
N ALA A 170 -9.42 -18.73 -47.02
CA ALA A 170 -9.60 -20.01 -46.36
C ALA A 170 -10.30 -19.73 -45.03
N GLN A 171 -11.57 -20.11 -44.98
CA GLN A 171 -12.32 -20.31 -43.74
C GLN A 171 -11.58 -21.37 -42.92
N SER A 172 -10.74 -20.94 -41.98
CA SER A 172 -10.26 -21.79 -40.90
C SER A 172 -11.15 -21.57 -39.69
N SER A 173 -12.02 -22.54 -39.42
CA SER A 173 -12.65 -22.76 -38.13
C SER A 173 -11.58 -22.75 -37.03
N LEU A 174 -11.49 -21.66 -36.31
CA LEU A 174 -10.66 -21.54 -35.11
C LEU A 174 -11.18 -22.54 -34.08
N PRO A 175 -10.34 -23.46 -33.56
CA PRO A 175 -10.70 -24.19 -32.37
C PRO A 175 -10.80 -23.16 -31.25
N SER A 176 -11.97 -23.08 -30.63
CA SER A 176 -12.21 -22.44 -29.34
C SER A 176 -11.39 -23.17 -28.29
N SER A 177 -10.08 -22.91 -28.30
CA SER A 177 -9.17 -23.23 -27.22
C SER A 177 -9.55 -22.32 -26.07
N SER A 178 -10.40 -22.81 -25.18
CA SER A 178 -10.57 -22.31 -23.80
C SER A 178 -9.28 -22.56 -23.00
N GLY A 179 -8.15 -22.15 -23.57
CA GLY A 179 -6.85 -22.17 -22.94
C GLY A 179 -6.84 -21.04 -21.95
N ASN A 180 -6.45 -21.36 -20.71
CA ASN A 180 -6.12 -20.46 -19.62
C ASN A 180 -5.77 -19.06 -20.17
N GLN A 181 -6.74 -18.14 -20.16
CA GLN A 181 -6.42 -16.74 -20.31
C GLN A 181 -5.63 -16.42 -19.05
N GLU A 182 -4.30 -16.57 -19.14
CA GLU A 182 -3.39 -15.87 -18.27
C GLU A 182 -3.95 -14.46 -18.15
N LYS A 183 -4.25 -14.04 -16.92
CA LYS A 183 -4.84 -12.73 -16.65
C LYS A 183 -3.83 -11.68 -17.07
N TYR A 184 -3.83 -11.33 -18.35
CA TYR A 184 -2.91 -10.37 -18.92
C TYR A 184 -3.29 -8.99 -18.41
N ARG A 185 -2.29 -8.28 -17.87
CA ARG A 185 -2.44 -6.87 -17.53
C ARG A 185 -2.87 -6.11 -18.78
N ASN A 186 -3.81 -5.18 -18.64
CA ASN A 186 -4.28 -4.35 -19.75
C ASN A 186 -3.13 -3.47 -20.28
N GLU A 187 -2.47 -3.92 -21.36
CA GLU A 187 -1.33 -3.25 -21.97
C GLU A 187 -1.64 -1.81 -22.39
N ARG A 188 -2.89 -1.55 -22.79
CA ARG A 188 -3.35 -0.21 -23.17
C ARG A 188 -3.35 0.73 -21.97
N ALA A 189 -3.82 0.28 -20.80
CA ALA A 189 -3.80 1.08 -19.58
C ALA A 189 -2.38 1.37 -19.12
N VAL A 190 -1.49 0.36 -19.19
CA VAL A 190 -0.05 0.54 -18.91
C VAL A 190 0.57 1.57 -19.86
N HIS A 191 0.27 1.50 -21.15
CA HIS A 191 0.72 2.49 -22.12
C HIS A 191 0.21 3.90 -21.81
N MET A 192 -1.07 4.04 -21.47
CA MET A 192 -1.66 5.34 -21.09
C MET A 192 -1.01 5.93 -19.83
N ALA A 193 -0.76 5.11 -18.80
CA ALA A 193 -0.07 5.56 -17.59
C ALA A 193 1.36 6.04 -17.89
N LYS A 194 2.11 5.28 -18.72
CA LYS A 194 3.43 5.70 -19.17
C LYS A 194 3.37 6.97 -20.00
N GLN A 195 2.37 7.13 -20.87
CA GLN A 195 2.21 8.34 -21.67
C GLN A 195 1.89 9.56 -20.79
N ARG A 196 1.02 9.41 -19.79
CA ARG A 196 0.72 10.44 -18.78
C ARG A 196 2.00 10.92 -18.09
N ASP A 197 2.83 9.97 -17.65
CA ASP A 197 4.04 10.25 -16.87
C ASP A 197 5.27 10.50 -17.77
N ASN A 198 5.06 10.73 -19.07
CA ASN A 198 6.10 10.96 -20.09
C ASN A 198 7.20 9.89 -20.13
N GLY A 199 6.83 8.64 -19.83
CA GLY A 199 7.72 7.49 -19.74
C GLY A 199 8.70 7.57 -18.58
N THR A 200 8.44 8.41 -17.58
CA THR A 200 9.31 8.60 -16.41
C THR A 200 8.64 8.19 -15.10
N CYS A 201 9.44 7.86 -14.09
CA CYS A 201 8.95 7.73 -12.72
C CYS A 201 8.74 9.14 -12.15
N PRO A 202 7.50 9.57 -11.78
CA PRO A 202 7.28 10.92 -11.25
C PRO A 202 8.03 11.19 -9.94
N LEU A 203 8.33 10.14 -9.15
CA LEU A 203 9.08 10.24 -7.90
C LEU A 203 10.59 10.47 -8.13
N LEU A 204 11.22 9.69 -9.02
CA LEU A 204 12.67 9.74 -9.21
C LEU A 204 13.11 10.46 -10.49
N GLY A 205 12.20 10.76 -11.40
CA GLY A 205 12.46 11.30 -12.74
C GLY A 205 13.20 10.34 -13.69
N THR A 206 13.41 9.09 -13.31
CA THR A 206 14.13 8.09 -14.13
C THR A 206 13.27 7.64 -15.31
N ARG A 207 13.91 7.26 -16.43
CA ARG A 207 13.21 6.83 -17.66
C ARG A 207 12.76 5.36 -17.67
N TYR A 208 13.19 4.57 -16.70
CA TYR A 208 12.89 3.14 -16.63
C TYR A 208 11.77 2.91 -15.60
N CYS A 209 10.56 3.29 -15.97
CA CYS A 209 9.38 3.11 -15.12
C CYS A 209 8.52 1.91 -15.52
N GLU A 210 7.93 1.32 -14.51
CA GLU A 210 6.95 0.25 -14.56
C GLU A 210 5.63 0.77 -13.99
N ALA A 211 4.50 0.34 -14.55
CA ALA A 211 3.21 0.72 -14.01
C ALA A 211 2.86 -0.19 -12.83
N ALA A 212 2.90 0.37 -11.63
CA ALA A 212 2.47 -0.26 -10.39
C ALA A 212 0.97 -0.07 -10.21
N GLN A 213 0.29 -1.09 -9.72
CA GLN A 213 -1.14 -1.02 -9.43
C GLN A 213 -1.38 -0.49 -8.02
N ILE A 214 -2.34 0.42 -7.87
CA ILE A 214 -2.71 0.98 -6.58
C ILE A 214 -3.57 -0.02 -5.81
N TYR A 215 -4.57 -0.58 -6.50
CA TYR A 215 -5.35 -1.72 -6.09
C TYR A 215 -4.74 -2.98 -6.72
N PRO A 216 -4.21 -3.93 -5.93
CA PRO A 216 -3.45 -5.05 -6.46
C PRO A 216 -4.25 -5.93 -7.41
N PHE A 217 -3.61 -6.37 -8.49
CA PHE A 217 -4.23 -7.21 -9.51
C PHE A 217 -4.81 -8.51 -8.96
N ALA A 218 -4.06 -9.16 -8.06
CA ALA A 218 -4.44 -10.44 -7.46
C ALA A 218 -5.77 -10.36 -6.70
N SER A 219 -6.14 -9.15 -6.28
CA SER A 219 -7.29 -8.88 -5.42
C SER A 219 -8.51 -8.39 -6.21
N ILE A 220 -8.39 -8.18 -7.53
CA ILE A 220 -9.50 -7.68 -8.36
C ILE A 220 -10.72 -8.60 -8.27
N GLU A 221 -10.52 -9.91 -8.26
CA GLU A 221 -11.60 -10.90 -8.10
C GLU A 221 -12.16 -10.93 -6.67
N LYS A 222 -11.35 -10.55 -5.69
CA LYS A 222 -11.72 -10.47 -4.27
C LYS A 222 -12.27 -9.09 -3.88
N LYS A 223 -12.66 -8.28 -4.87
CA LYS A 223 -13.17 -6.91 -4.65
C LYS A 223 -14.36 -6.86 -3.71
N GLY A 224 -15.27 -7.85 -3.77
CA GLY A 224 -16.38 -7.96 -2.83
C GLY A 224 -15.90 -8.05 -1.38
N MET A 225 -14.95 -8.93 -1.10
CA MET A 225 -14.37 -9.11 0.25
C MET A 225 -13.64 -7.87 0.75
N VAL A 226 -12.90 -7.17 -0.13
CA VAL A 226 -12.25 -5.91 0.23
C VAL A 226 -13.29 -4.85 0.60
N VAL A 227 -14.39 -4.74 -0.16
CA VAL A 227 -15.50 -3.84 0.14
C VAL A 227 -16.13 -4.18 1.49
N THR A 228 -16.41 -5.46 1.75
CA THR A 228 -16.92 -5.94 3.04
C THR A 228 -16.00 -5.56 4.19
N SER A 229 -14.70 -5.80 4.04
CA SER A 229 -13.72 -5.50 5.07
C SER A 229 -13.63 -3.99 5.33
N VAL A 230 -13.65 -3.16 4.28
CA VAL A 230 -13.72 -1.70 4.43
C VAL A 230 -15.00 -1.28 5.15
N HIS A 231 -16.14 -1.89 4.83
CA HIS A 231 -17.41 -1.58 5.46
C HIS A 231 -17.42 -1.94 6.96
N ALA A 232 -16.77 -3.04 7.36
CA ALA A 232 -16.57 -3.37 8.77
C ALA A 232 -15.77 -2.30 9.54
N LEU A 233 -14.93 -1.52 8.85
CA LEU A 233 -14.17 -0.40 9.44
C LEU A 233 -14.97 0.90 9.55
N ILE A 234 -16.27 0.92 9.19
CA ILE A 234 -17.12 2.12 9.24
C ILE A 234 -17.15 2.77 10.62
N LYS A 235 -17.07 1.97 11.69
CA LYS A 235 -17.09 2.48 13.07
C LYS A 235 -15.84 3.28 13.40
N VAL A 236 -14.69 2.91 12.82
CA VAL A 236 -13.41 3.60 13.07
C VAL A 236 -13.21 4.70 12.04
N PHE A 237 -13.33 4.41 10.74
CA PHE A 237 -13.09 5.39 9.67
C PHE A 237 -14.21 6.43 9.51
N GLY A 238 -15.38 6.19 10.10
CA GLY A 238 -16.57 6.98 9.85
C GLY A 238 -17.24 6.62 8.51
N ARG A 239 -18.55 6.88 8.45
CA ARG A 239 -19.40 6.56 7.28
C ARG A 239 -18.87 7.17 5.99
N GLY A 240 -18.50 8.45 6.01
CA GLY A 240 -18.04 9.16 4.81
C GLY A 240 -16.77 8.57 4.21
N THR A 241 -15.81 8.18 5.05
CA THR A 241 -14.54 7.60 4.57
C THR A 241 -14.71 6.16 4.13
N ALA A 242 -15.42 5.33 4.91
CA ALA A 242 -15.72 3.96 4.52
C ALA A 242 -16.48 3.89 3.19
N GLN A 243 -17.50 4.74 3.00
CA GLN A 243 -18.25 4.81 1.74
C GLN A 243 -17.34 5.15 0.55
N ARG A 244 -16.48 6.17 0.69
CA ARG A 244 -15.52 6.54 -0.36
C ARG A 244 -14.59 5.39 -0.74
N PHE A 245 -14.18 4.58 0.23
CA PHE A 245 -13.29 3.43 0.01
C PHE A 245 -14.02 2.23 -0.58
N THR A 246 -15.29 2.02 -0.23
CA THR A 246 -16.16 1.01 -0.85
C THR A 246 -16.47 1.37 -2.31
N ASP A 247 -16.74 2.65 -2.58
CA ASP A 247 -17.08 3.14 -3.91
C ASP A 247 -15.87 3.16 -4.84
N ALA A 248 -14.66 3.42 -4.32
CA ALA A 248 -13.45 3.53 -5.14
C ALA A 248 -13.20 2.32 -6.06
N PRO A 249 -13.15 1.06 -5.57
CA PRO A 249 -13.01 -0.09 -6.44
C PRO A 249 -14.27 -0.36 -7.26
N ARG A 250 -15.47 0.04 -6.79
CA ARG A 250 -16.75 -0.13 -7.50
C ARG A 250 -16.87 0.76 -8.74
N MET A 251 -16.47 2.02 -8.63
CA MET A 251 -16.63 3.06 -9.65
C MET A 251 -15.47 3.15 -10.64
N VAL A 252 -14.29 2.66 -10.26
CA VAL A 252 -13.09 2.71 -11.11
C VAL A 252 -12.94 1.40 -11.87
N ASP A 253 -12.70 1.52 -13.17
CA ASP A 253 -12.17 0.40 -13.95
C ASP A 253 -10.76 0.07 -13.43
N LEU A 254 -10.63 -1.04 -12.70
CA LEU A 254 -9.38 -1.47 -12.05
C LEU A 254 -8.30 -1.86 -13.07
N ASP A 255 -8.68 -2.06 -14.33
CA ASP A 255 -7.78 -2.28 -15.47
C ASP A 255 -7.48 -0.99 -16.24
N SER A 256 -7.77 0.19 -15.67
CA SER A 256 -7.53 1.49 -16.30
C SER A 256 -6.32 2.24 -15.74
N CYS A 257 -5.95 3.33 -16.40
CA CYS A 257 -4.88 4.24 -15.97
C CYS A 257 -5.12 4.86 -14.58
N ALA A 258 -6.38 4.93 -14.12
CA ALA A 258 -6.72 5.45 -12.80
C ALA A 258 -6.26 4.52 -11.65
N ASN A 259 -6.00 3.24 -11.92
CA ASN A 259 -5.44 2.30 -10.95
C ASN A 259 -3.91 2.14 -11.10
N LEU A 260 -3.24 3.00 -11.88
CA LEU A 260 -1.81 2.85 -12.19
C LEU A 260 -0.97 4.09 -11.83
N ILE A 261 0.21 3.84 -11.26
CA ILE A 261 1.28 4.81 -11.03
C ILE A 261 2.59 4.31 -11.65
N CYS A 262 3.31 5.16 -12.38
CA CYS A 262 4.60 4.77 -12.93
C CYS A 262 5.71 4.94 -11.88
N LEU A 263 6.35 3.84 -11.48
CA LEU A 263 7.45 3.84 -10.51
C LEU A 263 8.69 3.20 -11.13
N ASP A 264 9.87 3.65 -10.71
CA ASP A 264 11.12 2.93 -11.00
C ASP A 264 11.10 1.57 -10.29
N ARG A 265 11.91 0.61 -10.75
CA ARG A 265 11.91 -0.77 -10.24
C ARG A 265 12.05 -0.85 -8.71
N ILE A 266 12.91 -0.02 -8.11
CA ILE A 266 13.13 -0.02 -6.66
C ILE A 266 11.89 0.47 -5.89
N PRO A 267 11.40 1.71 -6.09
CA PRO A 267 10.19 2.18 -5.42
C PRO A 267 8.94 1.39 -5.80
N HIS A 268 8.86 0.79 -7.00
CA HIS A 268 7.77 -0.13 -7.37
C HIS A 268 7.73 -1.33 -6.42
N ARG A 269 8.86 -2.03 -6.25
CA ARG A 269 8.96 -3.16 -5.32
C ARG A 269 8.65 -2.74 -3.88
N MET A 270 9.18 -1.59 -3.43
CA MET A 270 8.88 -1.08 -2.10
C MET A 270 7.39 -0.75 -1.94
N PHE A 271 6.73 -0.22 -2.97
CA PHE A 271 5.31 0.08 -2.97
C PHE A 271 4.47 -1.19 -2.89
N ASP A 272 4.82 -2.22 -3.66
CA ASP A 272 4.15 -3.53 -3.63
C ASP A 272 4.30 -4.20 -2.25
N ASP A 273 5.51 -4.19 -1.69
CA ASP A 273 5.86 -4.76 -0.38
C ASP A 273 5.28 -3.97 0.83
N GLY A 274 4.64 -2.82 0.59
CA GLY A 274 4.16 -1.92 1.65
C GLY A 274 5.29 -1.23 2.44
N ARG A 275 6.51 -1.16 1.89
CA ARG A 275 7.67 -0.43 2.43
C ARG A 275 7.74 1.03 1.96
N LEU A 276 6.96 1.37 0.93
CA LEU A 276 6.74 2.73 0.45
C LEU A 276 5.23 2.97 0.42
N ALA A 277 4.77 4.02 1.08
CA ALA A 277 3.39 4.46 1.03
C ALA A 277 3.29 5.87 0.43
N LEU A 278 2.22 6.12 -0.32
CA LEU A 278 2.00 7.36 -1.06
C LEU A 278 0.70 8.00 -0.59
N GLN A 279 0.80 9.00 0.28
CA GLN A 279 -0.35 9.72 0.81
C GLN A 279 -0.80 10.79 -0.18
N PRO A 280 -2.04 10.77 -0.67
CA PRO A 280 -2.58 11.88 -1.44
C PRO A 280 -2.84 13.07 -0.51
N ILE A 281 -2.24 14.23 -0.81
CA ILE A 281 -2.32 15.42 0.05
C ILE A 281 -2.94 16.66 -0.62
N ASP A 282 -2.91 16.75 -1.95
CA ASP A 282 -3.57 17.83 -2.69
C ASP A 282 -3.94 17.42 -4.12
N ARG A 283 -4.99 18.02 -4.69
CA ARG A 283 -5.37 17.84 -6.10
C ARG A 283 -6.03 19.10 -6.64
N GLY A 284 -5.88 19.32 -7.93
CA GLY A 284 -6.55 20.45 -8.57
C GLY A 284 -6.22 20.59 -10.03
N THR A 285 -6.49 21.80 -10.53
CA THR A 285 -6.22 22.19 -11.91
C THR A 285 -5.30 23.39 -11.90
N ARG A 286 -4.16 23.30 -12.59
CA ARG A 286 -3.21 24.40 -12.74
C ARG A 286 -3.74 25.46 -13.71
N PRO A 287 -3.20 26.69 -13.72
CA PRO A 287 -3.56 27.71 -14.70
C PRO A 287 -3.34 27.27 -16.17
N SER A 288 -2.46 26.30 -16.41
CA SER A 288 -2.25 25.67 -17.73
C SER A 288 -3.37 24.71 -18.16
N SER A 289 -4.44 24.59 -17.36
CA SER A 289 -5.50 23.59 -17.49
C SER A 289 -5.07 22.14 -17.27
N ASP A 290 -3.81 21.89 -16.88
CA ASP A 290 -3.37 20.56 -16.48
C ASP A 290 -3.92 20.21 -15.09
N HIS A 291 -4.42 19.00 -14.95
CA HIS A 291 -4.84 18.44 -13.67
C HIS A 291 -3.62 17.87 -12.93
N PHE A 292 -3.65 17.90 -11.60
CA PHE A 292 -2.61 17.29 -10.79
C PHE A 292 -3.17 16.58 -9.56
N ILE A 293 -2.40 15.60 -9.10
CA ILE A 293 -2.48 15.04 -7.74
C ILE A 293 -1.08 15.11 -7.12
N ARG A 294 -1.00 15.66 -5.91
CA ARG A 294 0.22 15.74 -5.11
C ARG A 294 0.24 14.61 -4.10
N LEU A 295 1.34 13.87 -4.11
CA LEU A 295 1.58 12.75 -3.22
C LEU A 295 2.72 13.08 -2.27
N ARG A 296 2.58 12.65 -1.02
CA ARG A 296 3.64 12.65 -0.02
C ARG A 296 4.15 11.22 0.19
N VAL A 297 5.45 11.07 0.13
CA VAL A 297 6.18 9.81 0.30
C VAL A 297 6.33 9.50 1.78
N HIS A 298 6.02 8.26 2.15
CA HIS A 298 6.32 7.71 3.46
C HIS A 298 7.16 6.43 3.32
N LEU A 299 8.35 6.42 3.94
CA LEU A 299 9.29 5.31 3.90
C LEU A 299 9.06 4.42 5.12
N LEU A 300 8.30 3.34 4.93
CA LEU A 300 7.87 2.41 5.95
C LEU A 300 8.93 1.32 6.15
N GLN A 301 10.02 1.66 6.84
CA GLN A 301 11.18 0.78 7.02
C GLN A 301 10.81 -0.54 7.73
N ARG A 302 11.48 -1.64 7.36
CA ARG A 302 11.35 -2.93 8.05
C ARG A 302 12.09 -2.89 9.39
N GLN A 303 11.51 -3.51 10.41
CA GLN A 303 12.23 -3.88 11.62
C GLN A 303 13.06 -5.13 11.37
N HIS A 304 14.30 -5.15 11.85
CA HIS A 304 15.10 -6.37 11.92
C HIS A 304 14.78 -7.20 13.17
N GLU A 305 14.32 -6.56 14.24
CA GLU A 305 13.87 -7.25 15.45
C GLU A 305 12.52 -6.68 15.89
N PRO A 306 11.43 -7.48 15.81
CA PRO A 306 10.13 -7.05 16.30
C PRO A 306 10.19 -6.81 17.80
N ARG A 307 9.76 -5.64 18.26
CA ARG A 307 9.45 -5.46 19.68
C ARG A 307 8.14 -6.16 19.97
N ALA A 308 8.11 -6.94 21.05
CA ALA A 308 6.89 -7.58 21.50
C ALA A 308 5.83 -6.52 21.83
N TRP A 309 4.76 -6.48 21.03
CA TRP A 309 3.52 -5.80 21.40
C TRP A 309 3.11 -6.22 22.81
N ARG A 310 2.80 -5.23 23.64
CA ARG A 310 2.47 -5.46 25.05
C ARG A 310 0.97 -5.62 25.31
N SER A 311 0.20 -5.92 24.26
CA SER A 311 -1.28 -5.94 24.33
C SER A 311 -1.84 -4.62 24.86
N ASP A 312 -1.20 -3.50 24.53
CA ASP A 312 -1.61 -2.18 25.00
C ASP A 312 -2.18 -1.36 23.85
N LEU A 313 -3.51 -1.28 23.77
CA LEU A 313 -4.20 -0.45 22.79
C LEU A 313 -3.76 1.03 22.82
N ALA A 314 -3.25 1.53 23.95
CA ALA A 314 -2.75 2.89 24.08
C ALA A 314 -1.23 3.02 23.89
N GLN A 315 -0.57 1.98 23.36
CA GLN A 315 0.86 2.01 23.08
C GLN A 315 1.17 3.15 22.10
N ASP A 316 2.08 4.04 22.51
CA ASP A 316 2.57 5.12 21.66
C ASP A 316 3.37 4.48 20.51
N PRO A 317 2.96 4.68 19.23
CA PRO A 317 3.71 4.19 18.09
C PRO A 317 5.14 4.73 18.08
N TYR A 318 5.40 5.93 18.62
CA TYR A 318 6.73 6.52 18.64
C TYR A 318 7.68 5.81 19.59
N GLU A 319 7.17 5.13 20.62
CA GLU A 319 8.01 4.26 21.45
C GLU A 319 8.42 3.00 20.70
N LEU A 320 7.54 2.46 19.85
CA LEU A 320 7.87 1.33 18.98
C LEU A 320 8.76 1.77 17.81
N LEU A 321 8.59 3.01 17.34
CA LEU A 321 9.33 3.61 16.22
C LEU A 321 10.65 4.28 16.62
N ARG A 322 10.96 4.46 17.91
CA ARG A 322 12.15 5.21 18.37
C ARG A 322 13.47 4.56 17.95
N ASP A 323 13.53 3.23 17.96
CA ASP A 323 14.75 2.48 17.67
C ASP A 323 15.14 2.50 16.18
N PHE A 324 14.23 2.92 15.30
CA PHE A 324 14.52 3.08 13.87
C PHE A 324 15.44 4.27 13.58
N GLN A 325 15.57 5.21 14.53
CA GLN A 325 16.18 6.50 14.26
C GLN A 325 17.70 6.56 14.53
N LEU A 326 18.31 5.55 15.17
CA LEU A 326 19.54 5.81 15.94
C LEU A 326 20.66 4.76 15.89
N VAL A 327 20.73 3.88 14.89
CA VAL A 327 22.01 3.22 14.60
C VAL A 327 22.62 3.90 13.37
N ASP A 328 23.25 5.06 13.62
CA ASP A 328 23.91 5.90 12.59
C ASP A 328 24.98 5.14 11.76
N ASP A 329 25.39 3.94 12.19
CA ASP A 329 26.43 3.13 11.53
C ASP A 329 25.89 1.99 10.65
N GLU A 330 24.59 1.66 10.68
CA GLU A 330 24.02 0.66 9.78
C GLU A 330 23.55 1.36 8.49
N PRO A 331 24.17 1.07 7.33
CA PRO A 331 23.79 1.70 6.07
C PRO A 331 22.33 1.36 5.77
N GLN A 332 21.47 2.39 5.63
CA GLN A 332 20.11 2.18 5.14
C GLN A 332 20.15 1.34 3.87
N GLU A 333 19.41 0.23 3.88
CA GLU A 333 19.49 -0.81 2.84
C GLU A 333 19.21 -0.23 1.44
N ILE A 334 18.40 0.82 1.34
CA ILE A 334 18.00 1.43 0.07
C ILE A 334 17.94 2.96 0.21
N ARG A 335 18.77 3.67 -0.57
CA ARG A 335 18.69 5.13 -0.74
C ARG A 335 18.02 5.46 -2.06
N LEU A 336 16.92 6.19 -2.00
CA LEU A 336 16.22 6.68 -3.18
C LEU A 336 16.75 8.07 -3.54
N VAL A 337 17.23 8.27 -4.77
CA VAL A 337 17.77 9.56 -5.22
C VAL A 337 17.02 10.01 -6.47
N SER A 338 16.49 11.23 -6.43
CA SER A 338 15.85 11.83 -7.61
C SER A 338 16.91 12.16 -8.65
N SER A 339 16.74 11.64 -9.86
CA SER A 339 17.59 11.97 -11.01
C SER A 339 17.40 13.40 -11.50
N MET A 340 16.27 14.04 -11.17
CA MET A 340 16.00 15.44 -11.55
C MET A 340 16.69 16.43 -10.64
N THR A 341 16.55 16.25 -9.32
CA THR A 341 17.09 17.19 -8.33
C THR A 341 18.47 16.76 -7.81
N GLN A 342 18.89 15.51 -8.09
CA GLN A 342 20.07 14.87 -7.51
C GLN A 342 20.05 14.86 -5.96
N ARG A 343 18.85 14.94 -5.38
CA ARG A 343 18.62 14.88 -3.93
C ARG A 343 18.07 13.54 -3.52
N GLU A 344 18.45 13.12 -2.32
CA GLU A 344 17.85 11.97 -1.65
C GLU A 344 16.37 12.24 -1.36
N ILE A 345 15.54 11.24 -1.65
CA ILE A 345 14.14 11.22 -1.29
C ILE A 345 14.05 10.76 0.16
N SER A 346 13.69 11.68 1.05
CA SER A 346 13.40 11.38 2.44
C SER A 346 11.91 11.13 2.68
N ASP A 347 11.58 10.59 3.84
CA ASP A 347 10.23 10.60 4.37
C ASP A 347 9.65 12.03 4.35
N GLY A 348 8.37 12.15 3.97
CA GLY A 348 7.70 13.43 3.76
C GLY A 348 7.98 14.11 2.42
N HIS A 349 8.80 13.55 1.52
CA HIS A 349 9.04 14.12 0.20
C HIS A 349 7.74 14.22 -0.61
N GLU A 350 7.51 15.35 -1.27
CA GLU A 350 6.29 15.60 -2.04
C GLU A 350 6.60 15.68 -3.54
N PHE A 351 5.75 15.07 -4.36
CA PHE A 351 5.82 15.15 -5.81
C PHE A 351 4.43 15.18 -6.44
N ASP A 352 4.34 15.75 -7.65
CA ASP A 352 3.09 15.87 -8.39
C ASP A 352 3.05 14.86 -9.54
N ILE A 353 1.89 14.24 -9.74
CA ILE A 353 1.53 13.56 -10.99
C ILE A 353 0.57 14.48 -11.74
N THR A 354 0.87 14.78 -13.00
CA THR A 354 0.09 15.71 -13.82
C THR A 354 -0.52 15.02 -15.03
N ALA A 355 -1.72 15.42 -15.43
CA ALA A 355 -2.37 14.91 -16.64
C ALA A 355 -3.23 15.96 -17.35
N LYS A 356 -3.53 15.71 -18.62
CA LYS A 356 -4.41 16.57 -19.43
C LYS A 356 -5.87 16.48 -19.04
N THR A 357 -6.31 15.33 -18.53
CA THR A 357 -7.68 15.15 -18.05
C THR A 357 -7.67 14.54 -16.65
N GLN A 358 -8.68 14.88 -15.86
CA GLN A 358 -8.84 14.32 -14.51
C GLN A 358 -8.95 12.79 -14.48
N LYS A 359 -9.45 12.17 -15.57
CA LYS A 359 -9.65 10.72 -15.67
C LYS A 359 -8.35 9.94 -15.88
N ASP A 360 -7.31 10.61 -16.37
CA ASP A 360 -6.00 10.00 -16.58
C ASP A 360 -5.17 9.96 -15.29
N LEU A 361 -5.49 10.82 -14.31
CA LEU A 361 -4.83 10.80 -13.01
C LEU A 361 -5.16 9.52 -12.23
N PRO A 362 -4.24 9.06 -11.36
CA PRO A 362 -4.54 8.05 -10.38
C PRO A 362 -5.79 8.41 -9.56
N ASN A 363 -6.64 7.44 -9.25
CA ASN A 363 -7.83 7.68 -8.46
C ASN A 363 -7.43 8.03 -7.02
N TRP A 364 -7.90 9.19 -6.55
CA TRP A 364 -7.61 9.70 -5.20
C TRP A 364 -8.01 8.73 -4.09
N ASN A 365 -9.23 8.19 -4.14
CA ASN A 365 -9.75 7.36 -3.07
C ASN A 365 -9.04 5.99 -3.04
N LEU A 366 -8.67 5.44 -4.20
CA LEU A 366 -7.84 4.23 -4.25
C LEU A 366 -6.45 4.46 -3.64
N LEU A 367 -5.82 5.62 -3.91
CA LEU A 367 -4.55 5.98 -3.31
C LEU A 367 -4.65 6.13 -1.80
N ASP A 368 -5.69 6.81 -1.30
CA ASP A 368 -5.89 6.99 0.14
C ASP A 368 -6.16 5.64 0.83
N LEU A 369 -6.96 4.76 0.22
CA LEU A 369 -7.17 3.40 0.71
C LEU A 369 -5.85 2.61 0.76
N ARG A 370 -5.06 2.58 -0.33
CA ARG A 370 -3.76 1.89 -0.37
C ARG A 370 -2.78 2.47 0.65
N TYR A 371 -2.78 3.79 0.84
CA TYR A 371 -1.97 4.47 1.85
C TYR A 371 -2.33 3.99 3.26
N ARG A 372 -3.62 4.00 3.63
CA ARG A 372 -4.07 3.57 4.97
C ARG A 372 -3.79 2.09 5.22
N ILE A 373 -3.99 1.22 4.24
CA ILE A 373 -3.66 -0.20 4.37
C ILE A 373 -2.15 -0.40 4.56
N SER A 374 -1.32 0.32 3.80
CA SER A 374 0.14 0.25 3.95
C SER A 374 0.59 0.73 5.33
N LEU A 375 -0.03 1.81 5.82
CA LEU A 375 0.19 2.34 7.15
C LEU A 375 -0.21 1.34 8.25
N MET A 376 -1.40 0.74 8.17
CA MET A 376 -1.84 -0.28 9.12
C MET A 376 -0.90 -1.48 9.12
N ASN A 377 -0.55 -2.00 7.93
CA ASN A 377 0.40 -3.11 7.79
C ASN A 377 1.74 -2.79 8.45
N HIS A 378 2.28 -1.59 8.22
CA HIS A 378 3.53 -1.19 8.85
C HIS A 378 3.42 -1.11 10.37
N LEU A 379 2.34 -0.54 10.91
CA LEU A 379 2.11 -0.49 12.35
C LEU A 379 2.02 -1.90 12.95
N ILE A 380 1.26 -2.81 12.33
CA ILE A 380 1.13 -4.20 12.78
C ILE A 380 2.50 -4.92 12.80
N ARG A 381 3.33 -4.70 11.79
CA ARG A 381 4.71 -5.23 11.78
C ARG A 381 5.59 -4.61 12.86
N VAL A 382 5.43 -3.32 13.13
CA VAL A 382 6.11 -2.59 14.21
C VAL A 382 5.71 -3.11 15.59
N ALA A 383 4.47 -3.59 15.72
CA ALA A 383 3.97 -4.31 16.88
C ALA A 383 4.47 -5.77 16.94
N GLY A 384 5.24 -6.22 15.95
CA GLY A 384 5.88 -7.52 15.97
C GLY A 384 5.01 -8.69 15.55
N VAL A 385 3.89 -8.44 14.88
CA VAL A 385 3.15 -9.47 14.17
C VAL A 385 3.95 -9.86 12.92
N SER A 386 4.25 -11.14 12.78
CA SER A 386 5.05 -11.65 11.68
C SER A 386 4.25 -11.72 10.38
N ASP A 387 4.93 -11.89 9.24
CA ASP A 387 4.22 -12.05 7.97
C ASP A 387 3.51 -13.42 7.94
N GLU A 388 4.07 -14.42 8.63
CA GLU A 388 3.56 -15.78 8.79
C GLU A 388 2.23 -15.83 9.56
N ASP A 389 2.08 -15.03 10.62
CA ASP A 389 0.84 -14.97 11.43
C ASP A 389 -0.37 -14.44 10.64
N ILE A 390 -0.12 -13.74 9.53
CA ILE A 390 -1.17 -13.14 8.70
C ILE A 390 -1.74 -14.16 7.71
N ASP A 391 -0.90 -15.09 7.23
CA ASP A 391 -1.26 -16.06 6.19
C ASP A 391 -2.01 -17.29 6.76
N GLU A 392 -1.91 -17.58 8.07
CA GLU A 392 -2.58 -18.72 8.70
C GLU A 392 -4.11 -18.57 8.87
N SER A 393 -4.68 -17.41 8.51
CA SER A 393 -6.12 -17.14 8.65
C SER A 393 -6.97 -17.60 7.46
N ASP A 394 -6.39 -18.32 6.50
CA ASP A 394 -7.12 -18.91 5.36
C ASP A 394 -7.98 -20.13 5.77
N GLU A 395 -8.51 -20.17 7.01
CA GLU A 395 -9.67 -21.03 7.28
C GLU A 395 -10.81 -20.52 6.40
N ASP A 396 -11.24 -21.37 5.46
CA ASP A 396 -12.28 -21.14 4.47
C ASP A 396 -13.53 -20.51 5.12
N VAL A 397 -13.57 -19.17 5.23
CA VAL A 397 -14.78 -18.44 5.55
C VAL A 397 -15.74 -18.75 4.40
N SER A 398 -16.71 -19.62 4.66
CA SER A 398 -17.58 -20.13 3.62
C SER A 398 -18.29 -18.96 2.94
N ASP A 399 -18.37 -19.01 1.61
CA ASP A 399 -19.07 -17.99 0.81
C ASP A 399 -20.53 -17.77 1.28
N GLU A 400 -21.10 -18.74 2.01
CA GLU A 400 -22.44 -18.70 2.62
C GLU A 400 -22.58 -17.61 3.71
N GLU A 401 -21.52 -17.20 4.43
CA GLU A 401 -21.61 -16.08 5.39
C GLU A 401 -21.54 -14.70 4.71
N LEU A 402 -21.16 -14.64 3.42
CA LEU A 402 -21.05 -13.38 2.68
C LEU A 402 -22.34 -13.00 1.94
N GLU A 403 -23.27 -13.94 1.69
CA GLU A 403 -24.59 -13.65 1.09
C GLU A 403 -25.48 -12.80 2.01
N ASP A 404 -25.22 -12.80 3.32
CA ASP A 404 -25.91 -11.94 4.28
C ASP A 404 -25.48 -10.47 4.20
N ILE A 405 -24.43 -10.13 3.45
CA ILE A 405 -23.94 -8.74 3.36
C ILE A 405 -24.81 -7.90 2.45
N ASP A 406 -25.34 -8.44 1.35
CA ASP A 406 -26.33 -7.73 0.53
C ASP A 406 -27.61 -7.46 1.34
N VAL A 407 -27.93 -8.36 2.28
CA VAL A 407 -29.02 -8.19 3.26
C VAL A 407 -28.67 -7.08 4.26
N ILE A 408 -27.42 -6.99 4.72
CA ILE A 408 -26.94 -5.94 5.62
C ILE A 408 -26.89 -4.58 4.91
N GLU A 409 -26.35 -4.49 3.69
CA GLU A 409 -26.29 -3.26 2.88
C GLU A 409 -27.72 -2.78 2.54
N GLY A 410 -28.63 -3.71 2.23
CA GLY A 410 -30.06 -3.44 2.07
C GLY A 410 -30.75 -2.99 3.37
N ALA A 411 -30.42 -3.59 4.51
CA ALA A 411 -30.99 -3.22 5.81
C ALA A 411 -30.48 -1.85 6.28
N ILE A 412 -29.22 -1.51 5.99
CA ILE A 412 -28.65 -0.19 6.28
C ILE A 412 -29.28 0.87 5.39
N SER A 413 -29.35 0.65 4.08
CA SER A 413 -30.02 1.56 3.14
C SER A 413 -31.47 1.81 3.56
N LYS A 414 -32.18 0.75 3.98
CA LYS A 414 -33.55 0.86 4.49
C LYS A 414 -33.65 1.66 5.80
N ARG A 415 -32.69 1.51 6.71
CA ARG A 415 -32.64 2.32 7.94
C ARG A 415 -32.37 3.78 7.65
N GLU A 416 -31.52 4.09 6.67
CA GLU A 416 -31.26 5.47 6.23
C GLU A 416 -32.50 6.11 5.61
N GLU A 417 -33.21 5.38 4.74
CA GLU A 417 -34.47 5.85 4.15
C GLU A 417 -35.51 6.16 5.24
N ILE A 418 -35.62 5.32 6.26
CA ILE A 418 -36.51 5.54 7.41
C ILE A 418 -36.07 6.76 8.24
N ALA A 419 -34.77 6.95 8.46
CA ALA A 419 -34.24 8.09 9.19
C ALA A 419 -34.52 9.41 8.46
N GLU A 420 -34.35 9.42 7.13
CA GLU A 420 -34.63 10.59 6.31
C GLU A 420 -36.13 10.90 6.27
N GLN A 421 -37.00 9.89 6.18
CA GLN A 421 -38.46 10.07 6.29
C GLN A 421 -38.85 10.68 7.65
N ARG A 422 -38.28 10.19 8.76
CA ARG A 422 -38.55 10.75 10.10
C ARG A 422 -38.12 12.20 10.26
N SER A 423 -37.01 12.61 9.65
CA SER A 423 -36.58 14.01 9.71
C SER A 423 -37.58 14.97 9.02
N LYS A 424 -38.26 14.50 7.97
CA LYS A 424 -39.25 15.30 7.23
C LYS A 424 -40.57 15.46 7.98
N GLU A 425 -41.00 14.43 8.72
CA GLU A 425 -42.26 14.49 9.50
C GLU A 425 -42.19 15.46 10.69
N VAL A 426 -41.03 15.60 11.34
CA VAL A 426 -40.86 16.50 12.50
C VAL A 426 -40.93 17.99 12.11
N ASP A 427 -40.60 18.33 10.87
CA ASP A 427 -40.66 19.70 10.36
C ASP A 427 -42.09 20.12 9.98
N GLU A 428 -42.96 19.18 9.60
CA GLU A 428 -44.37 19.47 9.27
C GLU A 428 -45.22 19.73 10.53
N ASP A 429 -44.97 19.01 11.62
CA ASP A 429 -45.71 19.18 12.89
C ASP A 429 -45.34 20.47 13.64
N ASN A 430 -44.19 21.08 13.35
CA ASN A 430 -43.81 22.39 13.91
C ASN A 430 -44.30 23.58 13.06
N ALA A 431 -44.85 23.32 11.87
CA ALA A 431 -45.35 24.33 10.95
C ALA A 431 -46.88 24.51 11.01
N ALA A 432 -47.59 23.64 11.72
CA ALA A 432 -49.04 23.71 11.99
C ALA A 432 -49.32 24.29 13.38
#